data_AF-A0A6L3VPS3-F1
#
_entry.id   AF-A0A6L3VPS3-F1
#
_cell.length_a   1.000
_cell.length_b   1.000
_cell.length_c   1.000
_cell.angle_alpha   90.00
_cell.angle_beta   90.00
_cell.angle_gamma   90.00
#
_symmetry.space_group_name_H-M   'P 1'
#
loop_
_entity.id
_entity.type
_entity.pdbx_description
1 polymer ?
#
loop_
_entity_poly.entity_id
_entity_poly.type
_entity_poly.pdbx_seq_one_letter_code
_entity_poly.pdbx_strand_id
1 'polypeptide(L)'
;MAEREIPARPGPAVPASRPPTGARHTETARTTDPEEQGDRQGRRLPPGADPSAPWGRCKHCDTPLPRPPKTRGRRPEYCPVERDADGRTLKDCQAEAHAAGRSLSAAAVKEPLAALRAVLTQAAADARARADREAQAADRIEEIIATVVDRNTALEQQAAQAEESARAAEDARRRAEQGHDAARAAASAAGQAQERAEERALAAEQVAAAARATAQAETAARQSAEEAARTLQEQYDTAHARLQATERDLAQARDEAERAGRRAEQTRDEMQRALDAARQEHQDTRTRLDQQTGRLTEAQTRLSEVQARLTETTAELTAAHDELARLRAALTTAEDAAHAADVRAREAVERAAGERDAAREDLLVETTRLQAQVDALTAERDAAQKAAAAHLERAIRAEHVRTDAAVPERTDGSSATGTTSTDPRDTEPR
;
A
#
# COMPACT_ATOMS: atom_id res chain seq x y z
N MET A 1 -13.53 12.01 -27.60
CA MET A 1 -14.35 13.14 -28.09
C MET A 1 -14.68 14.04 -26.91
N ALA A 2 -14.07 15.23 -26.86
CA ALA A 2 -14.40 16.37 -25.99
C ALA A 2 -13.28 17.41 -26.15
N GLU A 3 -13.11 17.94 -27.37
CA GLU A 3 -12.08 18.94 -27.64
C GLU A 3 -12.46 20.26 -26.95
N ARG A 4 -11.53 20.84 -26.18
CA ARG A 4 -11.69 22.16 -25.57
C ARG A 4 -10.86 23.17 -26.34
N GLU A 5 -11.53 24.14 -26.94
CA GLU A 5 -10.89 25.26 -27.62
C GLU A 5 -10.05 26.09 -26.64
N ILE A 6 -8.87 26.52 -27.10
CA ILE A 6 -7.97 27.39 -26.34
C ILE A 6 -8.07 28.81 -26.95
N PRO A 7 -8.59 29.81 -26.23
CA PRO A 7 -8.67 31.16 -26.75
C PRO A 7 -7.29 31.81 -26.82
N ALA A 8 -6.83 32.14 -28.03
CA ALA A 8 -5.60 32.89 -28.24
C ALA A 8 -5.70 34.31 -27.67
N ARG A 9 -4.58 34.84 -27.13
CA ARG A 9 -4.43 36.25 -26.76
C ARG A 9 -3.18 36.87 -27.37
N PRO A 10 -3.18 38.19 -27.65
CA PRO A 10 -2.26 38.80 -28.62
C PRO A 10 -0.86 39.11 -28.07
N GLY A 11 0.08 39.28 -29.00
CA GLY A 11 1.44 39.73 -28.74
C GLY A 11 1.57 41.23 -28.39
N PRO A 12 2.78 41.69 -28.06
CA PRO A 12 3.01 42.99 -27.41
C PRO A 12 2.96 44.18 -28.38
N ALA A 13 2.43 45.30 -27.89
CA ALA A 13 2.52 46.60 -28.57
C ALA A 13 3.84 47.31 -28.22
N VAL A 14 4.58 47.77 -29.24
CA VAL A 14 5.84 48.52 -29.08
C VAL A 14 5.55 50.02 -29.09
N PRO A 15 5.98 50.80 -28.07
CA PRO A 15 5.88 52.26 -28.11
C PRO A 15 6.93 52.84 -29.07
N ALA A 16 6.50 53.72 -29.97
CA ALA A 16 7.37 54.30 -31.00
C ALA A 16 8.11 55.57 -30.52
N SER A 17 9.43 55.60 -30.70
CA SER A 17 10.28 56.76 -30.40
C SER A 17 10.09 57.89 -31.41
N ARG A 18 9.89 59.14 -30.94
CA ARG A 18 9.88 60.32 -31.83
C ARG A 18 10.19 61.65 -31.11
N PRO A 19 11.36 62.26 -31.32
CA PRO A 19 11.63 63.66 -30.95
C PRO A 19 11.39 64.62 -32.14
N PRO A 20 10.88 65.84 -31.93
CA PRO A 20 10.80 66.87 -32.96
C PRO A 20 11.99 67.84 -32.90
N THR A 21 12.92 67.77 -33.85
CA THR A 21 13.86 68.86 -34.15
C THR A 21 13.17 69.91 -35.03
N GLY A 22 13.10 71.16 -34.56
CA GLY A 22 12.46 72.27 -35.28
C GLY A 22 13.29 73.55 -35.19
N ALA A 23 14.08 73.83 -36.23
CA ALA A 23 14.91 75.03 -36.31
C ALA A 23 14.17 76.21 -36.96
N ARG A 24 14.39 77.42 -36.46
CA ARG A 24 14.16 78.68 -37.17
C ARG A 24 15.23 79.72 -36.80
N HIS A 25 16.02 80.13 -37.78
CA HIS A 25 16.69 81.43 -37.79
C HIS A 25 15.79 82.42 -38.54
N THR A 26 15.80 83.70 -38.15
CA THR A 26 15.19 84.79 -38.93
C THR A 26 16.13 85.99 -38.97
N GLU A 27 16.71 86.18 -40.15
CA GLU A 27 17.31 87.41 -40.69
C GLU A 27 16.22 88.51 -40.74
N THR A 28 16.47 89.81 -40.58
CA THR A 28 17.29 90.70 -41.42
C THR A 28 17.43 92.08 -40.76
N ALA A 29 18.36 92.92 -41.25
CA ALA A 29 18.41 94.36 -40.96
C ALA A 29 18.47 95.17 -42.27
N ARG A 30 17.96 96.41 -42.28
CA ARG A 30 18.14 97.38 -43.37
C ARG A 30 17.94 98.83 -42.89
N THR A 31 18.81 99.72 -43.36
CA THR A 31 18.83 101.17 -43.09
C THR A 31 19.02 101.94 -44.40
N THR A 32 18.49 103.16 -44.49
CA THR A 32 18.62 104.07 -45.66
C THR A 32 18.45 105.53 -45.25
N ASP A 33 19.33 106.41 -45.73
CA ASP A 33 19.31 107.87 -45.55
C ASP A 33 18.85 108.61 -46.84
N PRO A 34 18.48 109.92 -46.77
CA PRO A 34 18.01 110.73 -47.90
C PRO A 34 19.09 111.68 -48.50
N GLU A 35 18.79 112.29 -49.66
CA GLU A 35 19.64 113.30 -50.35
C GLU A 35 19.04 114.72 -50.37
N GLU A 36 19.89 115.74 -50.44
CA GLU A 36 19.53 117.17 -50.66
C GLU A 36 19.73 117.62 -52.12
N GLN A 37 19.06 118.71 -52.54
CA GLN A 37 19.45 119.47 -53.74
C GLN A 37 18.85 120.89 -53.79
N GLY A 38 19.55 121.88 -54.39
CA GLY A 38 19.00 123.23 -54.52
C GLY A 38 19.79 124.30 -55.32
N ASP A 39 19.07 125.42 -55.51
CA ASP A 39 19.44 126.81 -55.87
C ASP A 39 20.12 127.19 -57.22
N ARG A 40 19.61 128.31 -57.81
CA ARG A 40 20.25 129.19 -58.81
C ARG A 40 19.59 130.58 -58.83
N GLN A 41 20.40 131.65 -58.91
CA GLN A 41 19.94 133.05 -58.79
C GLN A 41 20.35 133.95 -59.99
N GLY A 42 19.71 135.13 -60.11
CA GLY A 42 20.00 136.15 -61.12
C GLY A 42 20.10 137.58 -60.56
N ARG A 43 20.92 138.44 -61.17
CA ARG A 43 21.30 139.77 -60.62
C ARG A 43 20.24 140.85 -60.88
N ARG A 44 20.03 141.76 -59.91
CA ARG A 44 19.09 142.90 -59.98
C ARG A 44 19.77 144.23 -60.32
N LEU A 45 18.97 145.19 -60.81
CA LEU A 45 19.31 146.61 -60.85
C LEU A 45 19.47 147.20 -59.43
N PRO A 46 20.18 148.34 -59.25
CA PRO A 46 20.23 149.03 -57.96
C PRO A 46 18.81 149.41 -57.48
N PRO A 47 18.44 149.15 -56.22
CA PRO A 47 17.08 149.36 -55.73
C PRO A 47 16.71 150.85 -55.73
N GLY A 48 15.55 151.19 -56.31
CA GLY A 48 14.95 152.53 -56.26
C GLY A 48 15.12 153.42 -57.50
N ALA A 49 15.63 152.92 -58.62
CA ALA A 49 15.74 153.70 -59.87
C ALA A 49 14.42 153.71 -60.69
N ASP A 50 13.95 154.90 -61.10
CA ASP A 50 12.86 155.09 -62.06
C ASP A 50 13.27 154.53 -63.46
N PRO A 51 12.59 153.51 -64.01
CA PRO A 51 12.94 152.92 -65.30
C PRO A 51 12.70 153.87 -66.48
N SER A 52 11.86 154.90 -66.32
CA SER A 52 11.59 155.90 -67.36
C SER A 52 12.64 157.02 -67.42
N ALA A 53 13.49 157.14 -66.40
CA ALA A 53 14.58 158.12 -66.34
C ALA A 53 15.88 157.51 -65.75
N PRO A 54 16.51 156.53 -66.43
CA PRO A 54 17.65 155.77 -65.90
C PRO A 54 18.89 156.64 -65.58
N TRP A 55 19.02 157.81 -66.21
CA TRP A 55 20.08 158.78 -65.94
C TRP A 55 19.65 159.95 -65.04
N GLY A 56 18.45 159.87 -64.46
CA GLY A 56 17.85 160.88 -63.60
C GLY A 56 17.01 161.89 -64.38
N ARG A 57 16.36 162.80 -63.63
CA ARG A 57 15.56 163.91 -64.16
C ARG A 57 16.21 165.24 -63.75
N CYS A 58 15.99 166.27 -64.55
CA CYS A 58 16.48 167.61 -64.28
C CYS A 58 15.83 168.15 -63.00
N LYS A 59 16.62 168.57 -62.01
CA LYS A 59 16.12 169.06 -60.70
C LYS A 59 15.26 170.33 -60.79
N HIS A 60 15.11 170.94 -61.96
CA HIS A 60 14.28 172.13 -62.18
C HIS A 60 13.00 171.88 -62.97
N CYS A 61 13.08 171.17 -64.10
CA CYS A 61 11.97 170.95 -65.04
C CYS A 61 11.53 169.49 -65.19
N ASP A 62 12.13 168.57 -64.42
CA ASP A 62 11.85 167.13 -64.34
C ASP A 62 11.93 166.31 -65.66
N THR A 63 12.39 166.96 -66.73
CA THR A 63 12.79 166.36 -68.00
C THR A 63 13.88 165.31 -67.79
N PRO A 64 13.78 164.10 -68.39
CA PRO A 64 14.80 163.07 -68.25
C PRO A 64 16.15 163.54 -68.81
N LEU A 65 17.21 163.34 -68.03
CA LEU A 65 18.54 163.82 -68.38
C LEU A 65 19.19 162.95 -69.46
N PRO A 66 19.89 163.55 -70.44
CA PRO A 66 20.64 162.81 -71.44
C PRO A 66 21.75 161.99 -70.78
N ARG A 67 22.08 160.83 -71.37
CA ARG A 67 23.11 159.92 -70.87
C ARG A 67 24.44 160.66 -70.66
N PRO A 68 25.04 160.64 -69.46
CA PRO A 68 26.30 161.33 -69.23
C PRO A 68 27.43 160.74 -70.09
N PRO A 69 28.31 161.56 -70.69
CA PRO A 69 29.52 161.08 -71.34
C PRO A 69 30.44 160.42 -70.30
N LYS A 70 30.94 159.22 -70.62
CA LYS A 70 31.61 158.29 -69.68
C LYS A 70 32.81 158.88 -68.90
N THR A 71 33.37 159.99 -69.36
CA THR A 71 34.61 160.59 -68.82
C THR A 71 34.40 161.62 -67.71
N ARG A 72 33.15 161.96 -67.32
CA ARG A 72 32.88 162.82 -66.16
C ARG A 72 32.14 162.06 -65.05
N GLY A 73 32.83 161.81 -63.95
CA GLY A 73 32.33 161.01 -62.80
C GLY A 73 31.23 161.65 -61.94
N ARG A 74 30.63 162.77 -62.36
CA ARG A 74 29.43 163.34 -61.73
C ARG A 74 28.30 163.37 -62.75
N ARG A 75 27.17 162.75 -62.37
CA ARG A 75 25.90 162.78 -63.10
C ARG A 75 25.45 164.26 -63.27
N PRO A 76 25.00 164.70 -64.45
CA PRO A 76 24.32 165.98 -64.58
C PRO A 76 23.15 166.09 -63.60
N GLU A 77 22.82 167.29 -63.16
CA GLU A 77 21.66 167.56 -62.30
C GLU A 77 20.61 168.44 -62.98
N TYR A 78 20.99 169.12 -64.07
CA TYR A 78 20.16 170.01 -64.87
C TYR A 78 20.31 169.68 -66.36
N CYS A 79 19.32 170.05 -67.16
CA CYS A 79 19.41 169.97 -68.63
C CYS A 79 20.58 170.82 -69.16
N PRO A 80 21.21 170.43 -70.29
CA PRO A 80 22.16 171.29 -70.97
C PRO A 80 21.48 172.58 -71.43
N VAL A 81 22.25 173.68 -71.50
CA VAL A 81 21.75 175.00 -71.88
C VAL A 81 21.31 175.01 -73.35
N GLU A 82 20.03 175.31 -73.59
CA GLU A 82 19.46 175.42 -74.92
C GLU A 82 19.70 176.82 -75.49
N ARG A 83 20.13 176.89 -76.75
CA ARG A 83 20.37 178.12 -77.50
C ARG A 83 19.62 178.12 -78.82
N ASP A 84 19.19 179.29 -79.28
CA ASP A 84 18.61 179.46 -80.61
C ASP A 84 19.71 179.47 -81.71
N ALA A 85 19.25 179.54 -82.97
CA ALA A 85 20.13 179.58 -84.14
C ALA A 85 21.00 180.85 -84.20
N ASP A 86 20.58 181.94 -83.55
CA ASP A 86 21.33 183.19 -83.40
C ASP A 86 22.31 183.16 -82.21
N GLY A 87 22.42 182.01 -81.52
CA GLY A 87 23.36 181.74 -80.44
C GLY A 87 22.96 182.30 -79.07
N ARG A 88 21.75 182.85 -78.92
CA ARG A 88 21.24 183.36 -77.64
C ARG A 88 20.69 182.21 -76.81
N THR A 89 20.80 182.31 -75.48
CA THR A 89 20.26 181.29 -74.57
C THR A 89 18.74 181.37 -74.52
N LEU A 90 18.08 180.33 -75.03
CA LEU A 90 16.63 180.12 -74.91
C LEU A 90 16.25 179.63 -73.51
N LYS A 91 17.05 178.72 -72.95
CA LYS A 91 16.78 178.13 -71.63
C LYS A 91 18.05 177.66 -70.94
N ASP A 92 18.22 178.11 -69.70
CA ASP A 92 19.25 177.61 -68.78
C ASP A 92 18.57 177.21 -67.47
N CYS A 93 18.10 175.97 -67.41
CA CYS A 93 17.41 175.45 -66.25
C CYS A 93 18.30 175.34 -64.99
N GLN A 94 19.62 175.49 -65.11
CA GLN A 94 20.51 175.63 -63.95
C GLN A 94 20.51 177.08 -63.44
N ALA A 95 20.57 178.07 -64.33
CA ALA A 95 20.44 179.48 -63.97
C ALA A 95 19.04 179.81 -63.42
N GLU A 96 17.98 179.30 -64.05
CA GLU A 96 16.59 179.44 -63.57
C GLU A 96 16.42 178.81 -62.18
N ALA A 97 16.96 177.62 -61.93
CA ALA A 97 16.96 177.01 -60.59
C ALA A 97 17.73 177.83 -59.56
N HIS A 98 18.89 178.39 -59.92
CA HIS A 98 19.66 179.29 -59.04
C HIS A 98 19.03 180.69 -58.88
N ALA A 99 18.10 181.09 -59.74
CA ALA A 99 17.28 182.30 -59.55
C ALA A 99 16.10 182.00 -58.63
N ALA A 100 15.34 180.93 -58.91
CA ALA A 100 14.22 180.47 -58.09
C ALA A 100 14.66 180.18 -56.64
N GLY A 101 15.80 179.52 -56.44
CA GLY A 101 16.40 179.25 -55.13
C GLY A 101 16.93 180.48 -54.38
N ARG A 102 16.91 181.68 -54.99
CA ARG A 102 17.19 182.98 -54.36
C ARG A 102 15.92 183.83 -54.15
N SER A 103 14.74 183.32 -54.49
CA SER A 103 13.47 183.97 -54.14
C SER A 103 13.16 183.83 -52.64
N LEU A 104 12.57 184.87 -52.05
CA LEU A 104 12.16 184.86 -50.63
C LEU A 104 11.13 183.75 -50.33
N SER A 105 10.26 183.43 -51.29
CA SER A 105 9.31 182.32 -51.18
C SER A 105 10.00 180.95 -51.15
N ALA A 106 11.02 180.71 -51.97
CA ALA A 106 11.79 179.46 -51.91
C ALA A 106 12.55 179.32 -50.58
N ALA A 107 13.06 180.41 -50.01
CA ALA A 107 13.65 180.40 -48.67
C ALA A 107 12.62 180.02 -47.59
N ALA A 108 11.45 180.64 -47.61
CA ALA A 108 10.39 180.42 -46.61
C ALA A 108 9.84 178.97 -46.56
N VAL A 109 9.82 178.25 -47.69
CA VAL A 109 9.28 176.87 -47.75
C VAL A 109 10.38 175.80 -47.56
N LYS A 110 11.65 176.16 -47.71
CA LYS A 110 12.80 175.23 -47.58
C LYS A 110 12.90 174.60 -46.19
N GLU A 111 12.69 175.40 -45.15
CA GLU A 111 12.82 174.97 -43.75
C GLU A 111 11.62 174.11 -43.29
N PRO A 112 10.35 174.47 -43.56
CA PRO A 112 9.21 173.57 -43.42
C PRO A 112 9.36 172.23 -44.15
N LEU A 113 9.87 172.21 -45.39
CA LEU A 113 10.11 170.96 -46.12
C LEU A 113 11.26 170.13 -45.55
N ALA A 114 12.27 170.76 -44.94
CA ALA A 114 13.33 170.04 -44.22
C ALA A 114 12.77 169.40 -42.93
N ALA A 115 11.96 170.13 -42.16
CA ALA A 115 11.29 169.62 -40.98
C ALA A 115 10.32 168.47 -41.31
N LEU A 116 9.49 168.61 -42.35
CA LEU A 116 8.57 167.56 -42.80
C LEU A 116 9.34 166.30 -43.24
N ARG A 117 10.47 166.45 -43.95
CA ARG A 117 11.34 165.32 -44.30
C ARG A 117 11.93 164.65 -43.06
N ALA A 118 12.38 165.41 -42.07
CA ALA A 118 12.91 164.87 -40.82
C ALA A 118 11.85 164.03 -40.08
N VAL A 119 10.62 164.55 -39.96
CA VAL A 119 9.48 163.83 -39.37
C VAL A 119 9.14 162.56 -40.14
N LEU A 120 9.13 162.60 -41.49
CA LEU A 120 8.87 161.42 -42.32
C LEU A 120 10.00 160.38 -42.23
N THR A 121 11.28 160.80 -42.13
CA THR A 121 12.39 159.87 -41.90
C THR A 121 12.35 159.25 -40.50
N GLN A 122 11.93 160.02 -39.49
CA GLN A 122 11.75 159.51 -38.12
C GLN A 122 10.60 158.50 -38.08
N ALA A 123 9.43 158.83 -38.63
CA ALA A 123 8.30 157.91 -38.72
C ALA A 123 8.62 156.62 -39.50
N ALA A 124 9.45 156.70 -40.54
CA ALA A 124 9.95 155.53 -41.27
C ALA A 124 10.97 154.71 -40.47
N ALA A 125 11.80 155.35 -39.63
CA ALA A 125 12.68 154.65 -38.68
C ALA A 125 11.87 153.97 -37.57
N ASP A 126 10.87 154.65 -37.00
CA ASP A 126 9.97 154.12 -35.97
C ASP A 126 9.05 153.02 -36.50
N ALA A 127 8.76 152.99 -37.80
CA ALA A 127 8.07 151.89 -38.47
C ALA A 127 8.98 150.67 -38.61
N ARG A 128 10.25 150.85 -39.04
CA ARG A 128 11.24 149.77 -39.08
C ARG A 128 11.50 149.20 -37.70
N ALA A 129 11.81 150.06 -36.71
CA ALA A 129 12.03 149.63 -35.34
C ALA A 129 10.81 148.98 -34.66
N ARG A 130 9.60 149.12 -35.23
CA ARG A 130 8.43 148.30 -34.86
C ARG A 130 8.47 146.94 -35.54
N ALA A 131 8.62 146.89 -36.87
CA ALA A 131 8.76 145.64 -37.63
C ALA A 131 9.93 144.78 -37.12
N ASP A 132 11.06 145.38 -36.75
CA ASP A 132 12.24 144.70 -36.18
C ASP A 132 11.91 144.07 -34.81
N ARG A 133 11.06 144.72 -33.99
CA ARG A 133 10.58 144.17 -32.71
C ARG A 133 9.47 143.14 -32.88
N GLU A 134 8.63 143.28 -33.89
CA GLU A 134 7.57 142.33 -34.26
C GLU A 134 8.19 141.04 -34.82
N ALA A 135 9.25 141.15 -35.63
CA ALA A 135 10.09 140.02 -36.05
C ALA A 135 10.75 139.35 -34.84
N GLN A 136 11.48 140.08 -33.99
CA GLN A 136 12.08 139.53 -32.76
C GLN A 136 11.06 138.92 -31.79
N ALA A 137 9.80 139.35 -31.82
CA ALA A 137 8.71 138.73 -31.06
C ALA A 137 8.23 137.43 -31.72
N ALA A 138 8.10 137.39 -33.05
CA ALA A 138 7.79 136.18 -33.81
C ALA A 138 8.89 135.12 -33.63
N ASP A 139 10.17 135.49 -33.81
CA ASP A 139 11.33 134.61 -33.63
C ASP A 139 11.32 133.93 -32.24
N ARG A 140 11.04 134.70 -31.18
CA ARG A 140 10.92 134.18 -29.81
C ARG A 140 9.68 133.32 -29.58
N ILE A 141 8.57 133.63 -30.25
CA ILE A 141 7.37 132.80 -30.19
C ILE A 141 7.64 131.45 -30.86
N GLU A 142 8.37 131.44 -31.99
CA GLU A 142 8.79 130.22 -32.68
C GLU A 142 9.81 129.42 -31.86
N GLU A 143 10.79 130.08 -31.22
CA GLU A 143 11.73 129.46 -30.25
C GLU A 143 10.99 128.81 -29.06
N ILE A 144 9.97 129.50 -28.49
CA ILE A 144 9.14 128.97 -27.41
C ILE A 144 8.29 127.79 -27.90
N ILE A 145 7.69 127.88 -29.09
CA ILE A 145 6.89 126.80 -29.67
C ILE A 145 7.76 125.56 -29.91
N ALA A 146 8.94 125.72 -30.53
CA ALA A 146 9.89 124.64 -30.73
C ALA A 146 10.30 123.99 -29.39
N THR A 147 10.67 124.81 -28.40
CA THR A 147 11.04 124.33 -27.06
C THR A 147 9.90 123.56 -26.38
N VAL A 148 8.66 124.00 -26.52
CA VAL A 148 7.47 123.33 -25.96
C VAL A 148 7.14 122.04 -26.73
N VAL A 149 7.27 122.03 -28.06
CA VAL A 149 7.07 120.83 -28.89
C VAL A 149 8.13 119.78 -28.57
N ASP A 150 9.41 120.13 -28.59
CA ASP A 150 10.52 119.24 -28.22
C ASP A 150 10.33 118.68 -26.80
N ARG A 151 9.96 119.55 -25.84
CA ARG A 151 9.72 119.12 -24.46
C ARG A 151 8.52 118.19 -24.33
N ASN A 152 7.43 118.44 -25.07
CA ASN A 152 6.26 117.57 -25.06
C ASN A 152 6.55 116.23 -25.75
N THR A 153 7.22 116.23 -26.90
CA THR A 153 7.68 115.01 -27.58
C THR A 153 8.61 114.19 -26.69
N ALA A 154 9.52 114.82 -25.94
CA ALA A 154 10.37 114.12 -24.97
C ALA A 154 9.57 113.54 -23.79
N LEU A 155 8.48 114.19 -23.34
CA LEU A 155 7.60 113.67 -22.30
C LEU A 155 6.71 112.52 -22.80
N GLU A 156 6.22 112.59 -24.04
CA GLU A 156 5.47 111.51 -24.70
C GLU A 156 6.36 110.27 -24.91
N GLN A 157 7.63 110.46 -25.32
CA GLN A 157 8.61 109.37 -25.39
C GLN A 157 8.90 108.76 -24.01
N GLN A 158 9.04 109.58 -22.96
CA GLN A 158 9.23 109.09 -21.59
C GLN A 158 8.01 108.34 -21.07
N ALA A 159 6.80 108.79 -21.39
CA ALA A 159 5.56 108.08 -21.05
C ALA A 159 5.45 106.73 -21.77
N ALA A 160 5.75 106.69 -23.08
CA ALA A 160 5.76 105.45 -23.85
C ALA A 160 6.79 104.42 -23.32
N GLN A 161 8.01 104.88 -22.99
CA GLN A 161 9.04 104.03 -22.35
C GLN A 161 8.61 103.55 -20.95
N ALA A 162 7.94 104.40 -20.16
CA ALA A 162 7.40 104.01 -18.87
C ALA A 162 6.32 102.92 -19.02
N GLU A 163 5.38 103.08 -19.95
CA GLU A 163 4.37 102.06 -20.25
C GLU A 163 4.97 100.75 -20.74
N GLU A 164 5.95 100.79 -21.65
CA GLU A 164 6.66 99.59 -22.12
C GLU A 164 7.37 98.88 -20.96
N SER A 165 8.05 99.62 -20.09
CA SER A 165 8.71 99.07 -18.90
C SER A 165 7.71 98.44 -17.91
N ALA A 166 6.53 99.04 -17.74
CA ALA A 166 5.47 98.52 -16.89
C ALA A 166 4.88 97.22 -17.44
N ARG A 167 4.59 97.17 -18.75
CA ARG A 167 4.12 95.95 -19.44
C ARG A 167 5.16 94.82 -19.35
N ALA A 168 6.43 95.13 -19.57
CA ALA A 168 7.53 94.19 -19.44
C ALA A 168 7.71 93.67 -17.99
N ALA A 169 7.49 94.52 -16.99
CA ALA A 169 7.50 94.13 -15.58
C ALA A 169 6.29 93.26 -15.21
N GLU A 170 5.09 93.55 -15.72
CA GLU A 170 3.93 92.66 -15.57
C GLU A 170 4.16 91.30 -16.22
N ASP A 171 4.72 91.25 -17.43
CA ASP A 171 5.02 89.98 -18.10
C ASP A 171 6.15 89.22 -17.42
N ALA A 172 7.10 89.90 -16.78
CA ALA A 172 8.06 89.25 -15.88
C ALA A 172 7.36 88.67 -14.64
N ARG A 173 6.43 89.41 -14.02
CA ARG A 173 5.65 88.93 -12.87
C ARG A 173 4.76 87.75 -13.22
N ARG A 174 4.01 87.82 -14.33
CA ARG A 174 3.17 86.72 -14.86
C ARG A 174 4.00 85.45 -15.12
N ARG A 175 5.20 85.57 -15.69
CA ARG A 175 6.13 84.44 -15.89
C ARG A 175 6.66 83.86 -14.56
N ALA A 176 6.92 84.71 -13.56
CA ALA A 176 7.34 84.25 -12.23
C ALA A 176 6.20 83.56 -11.46
N GLU A 177 4.98 84.09 -11.53
CA GLU A 177 3.76 83.48 -11.00
C GLU A 177 3.52 82.09 -11.63
N GLN A 178 3.52 82.00 -12.96
CA GLN A 178 3.40 80.74 -13.71
C GLN A 178 4.52 79.75 -13.37
N GLY A 179 5.76 80.21 -13.22
CA GLY A 179 6.90 79.37 -12.81
C GLY A 179 6.75 78.82 -11.39
N HIS A 180 6.24 79.63 -10.45
CA HIS A 180 5.95 79.19 -9.09
C HIS A 180 4.80 78.17 -9.06
N ASP A 181 3.74 78.39 -9.84
CA ASP A 181 2.61 77.45 -9.93
C ASP A 181 3.01 76.12 -10.58
N ALA A 182 3.82 76.16 -11.63
CA ALA A 182 4.42 74.96 -12.23
C ALA A 182 5.30 74.21 -11.22
N ALA A 183 6.09 74.91 -10.41
CA ALA A 183 6.90 74.29 -9.35
C ALA A 183 6.04 73.66 -8.24
N ARG A 184 4.95 74.32 -7.81
CA ARG A 184 3.99 73.76 -6.84
C ARG A 184 3.27 72.53 -7.39
N ALA A 185 2.84 72.56 -8.65
CA ALA A 185 2.22 71.43 -9.32
C ALA A 185 3.20 70.24 -9.45
N ALA A 186 4.46 70.50 -9.83
CA ALA A 186 5.49 69.48 -9.92
C ALA A 186 5.81 68.85 -8.55
N ALA A 187 5.89 69.65 -7.48
CA ALA A 187 6.11 69.16 -6.11
C ALA A 187 4.94 68.29 -5.62
N SER A 188 3.69 68.69 -5.90
CA SER A 188 2.50 67.90 -5.56
C SER A 188 2.45 66.58 -6.36
N ALA A 189 2.77 66.61 -7.65
CA ALA A 189 2.85 65.41 -8.48
C ALA A 189 3.98 64.45 -8.03
N ALA A 190 5.10 64.98 -7.53
CA ALA A 190 6.18 64.20 -6.94
C ALA A 190 5.75 63.53 -5.63
N GLY A 191 5.07 64.26 -4.74
CA GLY A 191 4.48 63.70 -3.51
C GLY A 191 3.52 62.54 -3.82
N GLN A 192 2.56 62.76 -4.73
CA GLN A 192 1.65 61.71 -5.19
C GLN A 192 2.36 60.53 -5.89
N ALA A 193 3.54 60.73 -6.47
CA ALA A 193 4.34 59.66 -7.05
C ALA A 193 5.08 58.84 -5.98
N GLN A 194 5.52 59.49 -4.89
CA GLN A 194 6.11 58.85 -3.72
C GLN A 194 5.06 58.06 -2.93
N GLU A 195 3.90 58.65 -2.61
CA GLU A 195 2.77 57.97 -1.95
C GLU A 195 2.41 56.67 -2.69
N ARG A 196 2.18 56.75 -4.01
CA ARG A 196 1.92 55.58 -4.86
C ARG A 196 3.11 54.62 -4.98
N ALA A 197 4.34 55.01 -4.64
CA ALA A 197 5.48 54.09 -4.58
C ALA A 197 5.53 53.35 -3.24
N GLU A 198 5.23 54.04 -2.13
CA GLU A 198 5.12 53.47 -0.78
C GLU A 198 3.93 52.50 -0.68
N GLU A 199 2.77 52.85 -1.23
CA GLU A 199 1.62 51.93 -1.38
C GLU A 199 2.00 50.64 -2.12
N ARG A 200 2.76 50.75 -3.22
CA ARG A 200 3.23 49.59 -4.00
C ARG A 200 4.28 48.77 -3.26
N ALA A 201 5.14 49.40 -2.45
CA ALA A 201 6.08 48.70 -1.59
C ALA A 201 5.34 47.90 -0.50
N LEU A 202 4.40 48.52 0.22
CA LEU A 202 3.57 47.87 1.23
C LEU A 202 2.73 46.73 0.64
N ALA A 203 2.16 46.90 -0.55
CA ALA A 203 1.44 45.83 -1.26
C ALA A 203 2.38 44.67 -1.64
N ALA A 204 3.61 44.95 -2.09
CA ALA A 204 4.60 43.92 -2.38
C ALA A 204 5.07 43.17 -1.12
N GLU A 205 5.23 43.87 0.01
CA GLU A 205 5.54 43.25 1.30
C GLU A 205 4.41 42.34 1.81
N GLN A 206 3.15 42.76 1.66
CA GLN A 206 1.98 41.93 1.99
C GLN A 206 1.92 40.67 1.12
N VAL A 207 2.15 40.79 -0.20
CA VAL A 207 2.23 39.64 -1.12
C VAL A 207 3.39 38.71 -0.74
N ALA A 208 4.56 39.26 -0.39
CA ALA A 208 5.71 38.47 0.07
C ALA A 208 5.46 37.78 1.43
N ALA A 209 4.72 38.43 2.34
CA ALA A 209 4.30 37.83 3.60
C ALA A 209 3.30 36.70 3.40
N ALA A 210 2.29 36.90 2.55
CA ALA A 210 1.33 35.86 2.18
C ALA A 210 2.03 34.67 1.51
N ALA A 211 2.93 34.90 0.56
CA ALA A 211 3.70 33.84 -0.09
C ALA A 211 4.56 33.02 0.89
N ARG A 212 5.19 33.69 1.88
CA ARG A 212 5.91 33.00 2.97
C ARG A 212 4.97 32.15 3.85
N ALA A 213 3.79 32.67 4.19
CA ALA A 213 2.80 31.94 4.97
C ALA A 213 2.27 30.70 4.21
N THR A 214 1.99 30.82 2.91
CA THR A 214 1.59 29.68 2.07
C THR A 214 2.70 28.63 1.98
N ALA A 215 3.96 29.05 1.77
CA ALA A 215 5.09 28.12 1.73
C ALA A 215 5.30 27.39 3.08
N GLN A 216 5.13 28.09 4.21
CA GLN A 216 5.16 27.50 5.54
C GLN A 216 4.03 26.48 5.73
N ALA A 217 2.79 26.83 5.35
CA ALA A 217 1.65 25.92 5.40
C ALA A 217 1.85 24.67 4.53
N GLU A 218 2.42 24.81 3.33
CA GLU A 218 2.81 23.67 2.49
C GLU A 218 3.87 22.78 3.16
N THR A 219 4.91 23.36 3.78
CA THR A 219 5.93 22.55 4.48
C THR A 219 5.36 21.80 5.67
N ALA A 220 4.47 22.44 6.46
CA ALA A 220 3.79 21.79 7.57
C ALA A 220 2.84 20.67 7.11
N ALA A 221 2.11 20.89 6.01
CA ALA A 221 1.23 19.88 5.41
C ALA A 221 2.01 18.68 4.84
N ARG A 222 3.22 18.89 4.29
CA ARG A 222 4.12 17.80 3.87
C ARG A 222 4.64 17.02 5.07
N GLN A 223 5.07 17.71 6.13
CA GLN A 223 5.55 17.09 7.36
C GLN A 223 4.48 16.21 8.02
N SER A 224 3.24 16.72 8.18
CA SER A 224 2.15 15.93 8.76
C SER A 224 1.72 14.77 7.87
N ALA A 225 1.82 14.89 6.54
CA ALA A 225 1.59 13.79 5.61
C ALA A 225 2.70 12.71 5.69
N GLU A 226 3.97 13.10 5.85
CA GLU A 226 5.08 12.16 6.08
C GLU A 226 4.96 11.44 7.42
N GLU A 227 4.58 12.14 8.49
CA GLU A 227 4.33 11.56 9.81
C GLU A 227 3.17 10.55 9.75
N ALA A 228 2.04 10.92 9.15
CA ALA A 228 0.91 10.02 8.94
C ALA A 228 1.28 8.79 8.10
N ALA A 229 2.11 8.96 7.06
CA ALA A 229 2.60 7.85 6.25
C ALA A 229 3.50 6.89 7.05
N ARG A 230 4.37 7.41 7.93
CA ARG A 230 5.19 6.58 8.83
C ARG A 230 4.33 5.80 9.82
N THR A 231 3.35 6.44 10.46
CA THR A 231 2.43 5.76 11.38
C THR A 231 1.59 4.68 10.67
N LEU A 232 1.17 4.90 9.42
CA LEU A 232 0.48 3.88 8.62
C LEU A 232 1.40 2.71 8.25
N GLN A 233 2.68 2.96 7.95
CA GLN A 233 3.67 1.92 7.70
C GLN A 233 3.95 1.08 8.97
N GLU A 234 4.14 1.71 10.13
CA GLU A 234 4.31 1.04 11.42
C GLU A 234 3.09 0.18 11.79
N GLN A 235 1.87 0.64 11.49
CA GLN A 235 0.64 -0.14 11.66
C GLN A 235 0.58 -1.32 10.69
N TYR A 236 0.96 -1.14 9.43
CA TYR A 236 1.02 -2.21 8.44
C TYR A 236 2.04 -3.29 8.83
N ASP A 237 3.26 -2.90 9.20
CA ASP A 237 4.31 -3.82 9.62
C ASP A 237 3.93 -4.56 10.90
N THR A 238 3.28 -3.88 11.86
CA THR A 238 2.71 -4.51 13.06
C THR A 238 1.60 -5.53 12.71
N ALA A 239 0.72 -5.19 11.77
CA ALA A 239 -0.33 -6.10 11.32
C ALA A 239 0.25 -7.32 10.57
N HIS A 240 1.26 -7.10 9.73
CA HIS A 240 1.93 -8.16 8.98
C HIS A 240 2.74 -9.09 9.90
N ALA A 241 3.40 -8.56 10.93
CA ALA A 241 4.08 -9.35 11.95
C ALA A 241 3.09 -10.21 12.77
N ARG A 242 1.91 -9.67 13.11
CA ARG A 242 0.82 -10.42 13.75
C ARG A 242 0.27 -11.53 12.84
N LEU A 243 0.07 -11.25 11.55
CA LEU A 243 -0.35 -12.26 10.57
C LEU A 243 0.65 -13.42 10.54
N GLN A 244 1.94 -13.14 10.35
CA GLN A 244 3.00 -14.16 10.35
C GLN A 244 3.10 -14.93 11.66
N ALA A 245 2.80 -14.31 12.81
CA ALA A 245 2.71 -15.04 14.08
C ALA A 245 1.55 -16.05 14.03
N THR A 246 0.33 -15.60 13.68
CA THR A 246 -0.83 -16.50 13.57
C THR A 246 -0.68 -17.59 12.52
N GLU A 247 0.07 -17.34 11.44
CA GLU A 247 0.40 -18.36 10.43
C GLU A 247 1.33 -19.45 10.99
N ARG A 248 2.33 -19.07 11.81
CA ARG A 248 3.20 -20.02 12.53
C ARG A 248 2.42 -20.80 13.58
N ASP A 249 1.57 -20.13 14.34
CA ASP A 249 0.72 -20.76 15.36
C ASP A 249 -0.24 -21.79 14.73
N LEU A 250 -0.86 -21.45 13.59
CA LEU A 250 -1.70 -22.36 12.82
C LEU A 250 -0.92 -23.52 12.19
N ALA A 251 0.33 -23.30 11.77
CA ALA A 251 1.20 -24.37 11.30
C ALA A 251 1.57 -25.33 12.44
N GLN A 252 1.97 -24.81 13.60
CA GLN A 252 2.27 -25.63 14.79
C GLN A 252 1.03 -26.40 15.26
N ALA A 253 -0.15 -25.77 15.30
CA ALA A 253 -1.40 -26.43 15.69
C ALA A 253 -1.79 -27.58 14.73
N ARG A 254 -1.51 -27.45 13.43
CA ARG A 254 -1.68 -28.53 12.44
C ARG A 254 -0.69 -29.67 12.70
N ASP A 255 0.59 -29.35 12.92
CA ASP A 255 1.63 -30.31 13.28
C ASP A 255 1.28 -31.11 14.55
N GLU A 256 0.77 -30.43 15.57
CA GLU A 256 0.31 -31.05 16.82
C GLU A 256 -0.94 -31.90 16.62
N ALA A 257 -1.89 -31.44 15.80
CA ALA A 257 -3.08 -32.22 15.43
C ALA A 257 -2.73 -33.48 14.63
N GLU A 258 -1.79 -33.43 13.68
CA GLU A 258 -1.30 -34.63 12.99
C GLU A 258 -0.58 -35.59 13.95
N ARG A 259 0.26 -35.06 14.86
CA ARG A 259 0.92 -35.87 15.89
C ARG A 259 -0.08 -36.48 16.86
N ALA A 260 -1.22 -35.85 17.11
CA ALA A 260 -2.33 -36.42 17.89
C ALA A 260 -3.08 -37.49 17.08
N GLY A 261 -3.36 -37.25 15.80
CA GLY A 261 -3.98 -38.21 14.87
C GLY A 261 -3.16 -39.50 14.76
N ARG A 262 -1.87 -39.40 14.41
CA ARG A 262 -0.95 -40.54 14.32
C ARG A 262 -0.86 -41.34 15.63
N ARG A 263 -0.91 -40.68 16.79
CA ARG A 263 -0.98 -41.37 18.10
C ARG A 263 -2.31 -42.09 18.31
N ALA A 264 -3.44 -41.46 17.97
CA ALA A 264 -4.75 -42.08 18.09
C ALA A 264 -4.94 -43.27 17.13
N GLU A 265 -4.32 -43.23 15.95
CA GLU A 265 -4.23 -44.36 15.01
C GLU A 265 -3.37 -45.48 15.59
N GLN A 266 -2.18 -45.18 16.13
CA GLN A 266 -1.34 -46.17 16.82
C GLN A 266 -2.08 -46.86 17.98
N THR A 267 -2.79 -46.11 18.84
CA THR A 267 -3.55 -46.72 19.94
C THR A 267 -4.75 -47.53 19.45
N ARG A 268 -5.37 -47.18 18.31
CA ARG A 268 -6.41 -48.02 17.68
C ARG A 268 -5.83 -49.31 17.13
N ASP A 269 -4.68 -49.25 16.46
CA ASP A 269 -3.95 -50.41 15.96
C ASP A 269 -3.53 -51.35 17.09
N GLU A 270 -3.02 -50.81 18.20
CA GLU A 270 -2.66 -51.56 19.41
C GLU A 270 -3.89 -52.22 20.05
N MET A 271 -4.99 -51.48 20.21
CA MET A 271 -6.26 -52.04 20.71
C MET A 271 -6.84 -53.10 19.78
N GLN A 272 -6.74 -52.94 18.45
CA GLN A 272 -7.22 -53.92 17.47
C GLN A 272 -6.39 -55.20 17.54
N ARG A 273 -5.05 -55.10 17.58
CA ARG A 273 -4.15 -56.24 17.78
C ARG A 273 -4.40 -56.95 19.12
N ALA A 274 -4.67 -56.20 20.20
CA ALA A 274 -5.02 -56.76 21.50
C ALA A 274 -6.38 -57.49 21.48
N LEU A 275 -7.39 -56.93 20.80
CA LEU A 275 -8.69 -57.57 20.59
C LEU A 275 -8.57 -58.86 19.77
N ASP A 276 -7.75 -58.87 18.71
CA ASP A 276 -7.54 -60.06 17.88
C ASP A 276 -6.72 -61.13 18.58
N ALA A 277 -5.72 -60.75 19.40
CA ALA A 277 -5.01 -61.68 20.27
C ALA A 277 -5.95 -62.29 21.33
N ALA A 278 -6.80 -61.49 21.98
CA ALA A 278 -7.79 -61.97 22.94
C ALA A 278 -8.87 -62.86 22.28
N ARG A 279 -9.27 -62.57 21.03
CA ARG A 279 -10.13 -63.46 20.22
C ARG A 279 -9.45 -64.80 19.95
N GLN A 280 -8.16 -64.80 19.62
CA GLN A 280 -7.38 -66.01 19.39
C GLN A 280 -7.22 -66.82 20.69
N GLU A 281 -6.90 -66.20 21.81
CA GLU A 281 -6.84 -66.87 23.12
C GLU A 281 -8.20 -67.46 23.53
N HIS A 282 -9.30 -66.76 23.25
CA HIS A 282 -10.65 -67.27 23.45
C HIS A 282 -10.97 -68.47 22.52
N GLN A 283 -10.48 -68.49 21.28
CA GLN A 283 -10.61 -69.63 20.38
C GLN A 283 -9.74 -70.82 20.83
N ASP A 284 -8.52 -70.59 21.30
CA ASP A 284 -7.63 -71.63 21.83
C ASP A 284 -8.17 -72.24 23.12
N THR A 285 -8.65 -71.41 24.06
CA THR A 285 -9.26 -71.87 25.31
C THR A 285 -10.57 -72.61 25.07
N ARG A 286 -11.41 -72.15 24.13
CA ARG A 286 -12.59 -72.91 23.67
C ARG A 286 -12.19 -74.25 23.05
N THR A 287 -11.21 -74.28 22.16
CA THR A 287 -10.73 -75.51 21.52
C THR A 287 -10.17 -76.50 22.56
N ARG A 288 -9.47 -76.01 23.60
CA ARG A 288 -9.02 -76.82 24.73
C ARG A 288 -10.19 -77.34 25.58
N LEU A 289 -11.24 -76.54 25.81
CA LEU A 289 -12.45 -76.98 26.50
C LEU A 289 -13.22 -78.03 25.69
N ASP A 290 -13.35 -77.86 24.37
CA ASP A 290 -14.00 -78.83 23.49
C ASP A 290 -13.20 -80.16 23.46
N GLN A 291 -11.86 -80.09 23.44
CA GLN A 291 -10.98 -81.27 23.58
C GLN A 291 -11.06 -81.93 24.97
N GLN A 292 -11.11 -81.16 26.05
CA GLN A 292 -11.26 -81.68 27.42
C GLN A 292 -12.65 -82.31 27.62
N THR A 293 -13.69 -81.71 27.06
CA THR A 293 -15.06 -82.24 27.05
C THR A 293 -15.10 -83.56 26.28
N GLY A 294 -14.53 -83.63 25.08
CA GLY A 294 -14.43 -84.86 24.31
C GLY A 294 -13.70 -85.98 25.05
N ARG A 295 -12.56 -85.67 25.68
CA ARG A 295 -11.82 -86.62 26.55
C ARG A 295 -12.62 -87.05 27.78
N LEU A 296 -13.43 -86.16 28.36
CA LEU A 296 -14.29 -86.48 29.50
C LEU A 296 -15.46 -87.38 29.07
N THR A 297 -16.07 -87.14 27.91
CA THR A 297 -17.08 -88.03 27.33
C THR A 297 -16.48 -89.40 27.01
N GLU A 298 -15.28 -89.44 26.40
CA GLU A 298 -14.57 -90.70 26.14
C GLU A 298 -14.24 -91.45 27.44
N ALA A 299 -13.80 -90.73 28.49
CA ALA A 299 -13.55 -91.31 29.80
C ALA A 299 -14.85 -91.82 30.47
N GLN A 300 -15.99 -91.15 30.27
CA GLN A 300 -17.31 -91.63 30.72
C GLN A 300 -17.74 -92.89 29.96
N THR A 301 -17.56 -92.95 28.65
CA THR A 301 -17.83 -94.17 27.86
C THR A 301 -16.96 -95.32 28.35
N ARG A 302 -15.64 -95.12 28.45
CA ARG A 302 -14.70 -96.12 29.01
C ARG A 302 -15.05 -96.54 30.44
N LEU A 303 -15.53 -95.61 31.28
CA LEU A 303 -15.99 -95.93 32.64
C LEU A 303 -17.24 -96.83 32.59
N SER A 304 -18.20 -96.52 31.71
CA SER A 304 -19.42 -97.34 31.54
C SER A 304 -19.12 -98.72 30.95
N GLU A 305 -18.15 -98.84 30.04
CA GLU A 305 -17.64 -100.12 29.52
C GLU A 305 -16.96 -100.94 30.63
N VAL A 306 -16.13 -100.31 31.46
CA VAL A 306 -15.49 -100.98 32.61
C VAL A 306 -16.53 -101.37 33.67
N GLN A 307 -17.57 -100.56 33.91
CA GLN A 307 -18.69 -100.91 34.79
C GLN A 307 -19.49 -102.10 34.24
N ALA A 308 -19.80 -102.11 32.94
CA ALA A 308 -20.48 -103.23 32.29
C ALA A 308 -19.67 -104.53 32.42
N ARG A 309 -18.37 -104.49 32.08
CA ARG A 309 -17.44 -105.63 32.26
C ARG A 309 -17.27 -106.04 33.72
N LEU A 310 -17.34 -105.11 34.67
CA LEU A 310 -17.31 -105.42 36.11
C LEU A 310 -18.60 -106.13 36.54
N THR A 311 -19.77 -105.74 36.04
CA THR A 311 -21.03 -106.46 36.30
C THR A 311 -21.06 -107.83 35.63
N GLU A 312 -20.52 -107.94 34.41
CA GLU A 312 -20.37 -109.19 33.66
C GLU A 312 -19.45 -110.18 34.39
N THR A 313 -18.20 -109.78 34.68
CA THR A 313 -17.25 -110.61 35.44
C THR A 313 -17.70 -110.91 36.87
N THR A 314 -18.52 -110.05 37.48
CA THR A 314 -19.14 -110.34 38.78
C THR A 314 -20.21 -111.43 38.64
N ALA A 315 -21.04 -111.37 37.59
CA ALA A 315 -22.02 -112.41 37.30
C ALA A 315 -21.34 -113.75 36.92
N GLU A 316 -20.25 -113.72 36.15
CA GLU A 316 -19.39 -114.89 35.89
C GLU A 316 -18.81 -115.46 37.19
N LEU A 317 -18.31 -114.60 38.10
CA LEU A 317 -17.75 -115.03 39.39
C LEU A 317 -18.81 -115.60 40.34
N THR A 318 -20.05 -115.10 40.29
CA THR A 318 -21.20 -115.68 41.01
C THR A 318 -21.59 -117.03 40.40
N ALA A 319 -21.72 -117.14 39.08
CA ALA A 319 -22.02 -118.39 38.40
C ALA A 319 -20.92 -119.45 38.64
N ALA A 320 -19.65 -119.04 38.68
CA ALA A 320 -18.52 -119.90 39.04
C ALA A 320 -18.55 -120.31 40.52
N HIS A 321 -19.01 -119.45 41.44
CA HIS A 321 -19.23 -119.83 42.84
C HIS A 321 -20.38 -120.83 42.99
N ASP A 322 -21.51 -120.62 42.30
CA ASP A 322 -22.65 -121.54 42.31
C ASP A 322 -22.27 -122.90 41.72
N GLU A 323 -21.53 -122.92 40.60
CA GLU A 323 -21.04 -124.17 40.00
C GLU A 323 -20.00 -124.86 40.88
N LEU A 324 -19.10 -124.11 41.53
CA LEU A 324 -18.14 -124.68 42.49
C LEU A 324 -18.84 -125.20 43.75
N ALA A 325 -19.95 -124.58 44.18
CA ALA A 325 -20.82 -125.09 45.25
C ALA A 325 -21.57 -126.38 44.83
N ARG A 326 -22.10 -126.44 43.60
CA ARG A 326 -22.68 -127.68 43.03
C ARG A 326 -21.64 -128.79 42.94
N LEU A 327 -20.44 -128.49 42.45
CA LEU A 327 -19.34 -129.46 42.34
C LEU A 327 -18.88 -129.94 43.71
N ARG A 328 -18.86 -129.09 44.74
CA ARG A 328 -18.63 -129.52 46.13
C ARG A 328 -19.74 -130.44 46.65
N ALA A 329 -21.01 -130.11 46.42
CA ALA A 329 -22.13 -130.96 46.84
C ALA A 329 -22.15 -132.31 46.09
N ALA A 330 -21.79 -132.32 44.81
CA ALA A 330 -21.62 -133.52 44.01
C ALA A 330 -20.41 -134.35 44.49
N LEU A 331 -19.30 -133.70 44.86
CA LEU A 331 -18.14 -134.35 45.45
C LEU A 331 -18.47 -135.02 46.78
N THR A 332 -19.12 -134.32 47.73
CA THR A 332 -19.52 -134.94 49.00
C THR A 332 -20.51 -136.09 48.79
N THR A 333 -21.45 -135.95 47.85
CA THR A 333 -22.36 -137.05 47.48
C THR A 333 -21.60 -138.26 46.89
N ALA A 334 -20.52 -138.02 46.13
CA ALA A 334 -19.67 -139.08 45.59
C ALA A 334 -18.75 -139.70 46.65
N GLU A 335 -18.27 -138.91 47.63
CA GLU A 335 -17.50 -139.37 48.79
C GLU A 335 -18.37 -140.24 49.72
N ASP A 336 -19.61 -139.81 50.01
CA ASP A 336 -20.60 -140.60 50.75
C ASP A 336 -20.92 -141.91 50.00
N ALA A 337 -21.12 -141.86 48.69
CA ALA A 337 -21.38 -143.04 47.86
C ALA A 337 -20.17 -144.00 47.82
N ALA A 338 -18.95 -143.47 47.77
CA ALA A 338 -17.71 -144.24 47.81
C ALA A 338 -17.46 -144.86 49.19
N HIS A 339 -17.74 -144.14 50.28
CA HIS A 339 -17.65 -144.67 51.64
C HIS A 339 -18.69 -145.78 51.87
N ALA A 340 -19.93 -145.56 51.43
CA ALA A 340 -20.96 -146.60 51.43
C ALA A 340 -20.62 -147.79 50.52
N ALA A 341 -19.75 -147.65 49.51
CA ALA A 341 -19.25 -148.76 48.70
C ALA A 341 -18.10 -149.51 49.39
N ASP A 342 -17.18 -148.82 50.05
CA ASP A 342 -16.10 -149.40 50.87
C ASP A 342 -16.64 -150.21 52.07
N VAL A 343 -17.68 -149.72 52.75
CA VAL A 343 -18.39 -150.49 53.79
C VAL A 343 -18.97 -151.78 53.21
N ARG A 344 -19.75 -151.70 52.12
CA ARG A 344 -20.31 -152.89 51.45
C ARG A 344 -19.25 -153.84 50.89
N ALA A 345 -18.08 -153.34 50.51
CA ALA A 345 -16.95 -154.16 50.09
C ALA A 345 -16.34 -154.93 51.26
N ARG A 346 -16.21 -154.31 52.44
CA ARG A 346 -15.75 -154.97 53.67
C ARG A 346 -16.73 -156.04 54.14
N GLU A 347 -18.03 -155.73 54.18
CA GLU A 347 -19.10 -156.70 54.48
C GLU A 347 -19.13 -157.88 53.50
N ALA A 348 -18.73 -157.69 52.24
CA ALA A 348 -18.60 -158.75 51.26
C ALA A 348 -17.33 -159.59 51.45
N VAL A 349 -16.21 -158.96 51.83
CA VAL A 349 -14.94 -159.65 52.17
C VAL A 349 -15.09 -160.48 53.45
N GLU A 350 -15.79 -159.99 54.47
CA GLU A 350 -16.05 -160.74 55.70
C GLU A 350 -16.94 -161.95 55.45
N ARG A 351 -18.00 -161.83 54.63
CA ARG A 351 -18.80 -162.99 54.18
C ARG A 351 -17.97 -163.99 53.39
N ALA A 352 -17.19 -163.53 52.40
CA ALA A 352 -16.32 -164.41 51.62
C ALA A 352 -15.22 -165.08 52.48
N ALA A 353 -14.77 -164.44 53.56
CA ALA A 353 -13.86 -165.06 54.52
C ALA A 353 -14.56 -166.17 55.34
N GLY A 354 -15.78 -165.90 55.86
CA GLY A 354 -16.59 -166.88 56.55
C GLY A 354 -16.95 -168.09 55.69
N GLU A 355 -17.40 -167.86 54.45
CA GLU A 355 -17.68 -168.92 53.46
C GLU A 355 -16.43 -169.76 53.15
N ARG A 356 -15.26 -169.11 52.95
CA ARG A 356 -13.99 -169.80 52.70
C ARG A 356 -13.54 -170.65 53.88
N ASP A 357 -13.67 -170.15 55.10
CA ASP A 357 -13.17 -170.84 56.29
C ASP A 357 -14.13 -171.95 56.74
N ALA A 358 -15.44 -171.81 56.53
CA ALA A 358 -16.40 -172.93 56.60
C ALA A 358 -16.06 -174.02 55.55
N ALA A 359 -15.82 -173.64 54.29
CA ALA A 359 -15.43 -174.60 53.24
C ALA A 359 -14.08 -175.31 53.52
N ARG A 360 -13.20 -174.72 54.34
CA ARG A 360 -11.97 -175.36 54.83
C ARG A 360 -12.26 -176.37 55.94
N GLU A 361 -13.22 -176.08 56.82
CA GLU A 361 -13.65 -176.98 57.88
C GLU A 361 -14.36 -178.22 57.29
N ASP A 362 -15.28 -178.01 56.34
CA ASP A 362 -15.89 -179.09 55.55
C ASP A 362 -14.83 -179.97 54.84
N LEU A 363 -13.84 -179.34 54.18
CA LEU A 363 -12.77 -180.07 53.51
C LEU A 363 -11.91 -180.88 54.50
N LEU A 364 -11.68 -180.39 55.73
CA LEU A 364 -10.98 -181.12 56.79
C LEU A 364 -11.80 -182.32 57.31
N VAL A 365 -13.11 -182.15 57.46
CA VAL A 365 -14.04 -183.25 57.82
C VAL A 365 -14.07 -184.31 56.72
N GLU A 366 -14.16 -183.93 55.44
CA GLU A 366 -14.16 -184.91 54.35
C GLU A 366 -12.78 -185.58 54.16
N THR A 367 -11.68 -184.83 54.32
CA THR A 367 -10.32 -185.39 54.27
C THR A 367 -10.08 -186.41 55.40
N THR A 368 -10.52 -186.11 56.63
CA THR A 368 -10.40 -187.07 57.75
C THR A 368 -11.31 -188.28 57.57
N ARG A 369 -12.50 -188.12 56.99
CA ARG A 369 -13.38 -189.24 56.62
C ARG A 369 -12.75 -190.14 55.54
N LEU A 370 -12.12 -189.56 54.52
CA LEU A 370 -11.41 -190.29 53.48
C LEU A 370 -10.16 -190.98 54.01
N GLN A 371 -9.39 -190.35 54.91
CA GLN A 371 -8.25 -190.97 55.57
C GLN A 371 -8.68 -192.21 56.36
N ALA A 372 -9.76 -192.11 57.15
CA ALA A 372 -10.31 -193.26 57.88
C ALA A 372 -10.77 -194.40 56.94
N GLN A 373 -11.27 -194.09 55.74
CA GLN A 373 -11.56 -195.12 54.72
C GLN A 373 -10.30 -195.74 54.13
N VAL A 374 -9.24 -194.97 53.87
CA VAL A 374 -7.95 -195.49 53.41
C VAL A 374 -7.30 -196.40 54.46
N ASP A 375 -7.36 -196.02 55.73
CA ASP A 375 -6.81 -196.81 56.84
C ASP A 375 -7.61 -198.11 57.03
N ALA A 376 -8.94 -198.06 56.90
CA ALA A 376 -9.80 -199.25 56.92
C ALA A 376 -9.53 -200.20 55.74
N LEU A 377 -9.47 -199.69 54.50
CA LEU A 377 -9.14 -200.47 53.31
C LEU A 377 -7.71 -201.04 53.36
N THR A 378 -6.78 -200.34 54.02
CA THR A 378 -5.42 -200.84 54.27
C THR A 378 -5.43 -201.99 55.29
N ALA A 379 -6.23 -201.88 56.36
CA ALA A 379 -6.44 -202.97 57.31
C ALA A 379 -7.12 -204.19 56.66
N GLU A 380 -8.11 -203.99 55.78
CA GLU A 380 -8.73 -205.05 54.98
C GLU A 380 -7.73 -205.71 54.02
N ARG A 381 -6.92 -204.91 53.31
CA ARG A 381 -5.83 -205.42 52.45
C ARG A 381 -4.84 -206.27 53.24
N ASP A 382 -4.43 -205.82 54.42
CA ASP A 382 -3.43 -206.52 55.22
C ASP A 382 -4.01 -207.75 55.94
N ALA A 383 -5.31 -207.74 56.26
CA ALA A 383 -6.06 -208.93 56.65
C ALA A 383 -6.19 -209.93 55.48
N ALA A 384 -6.47 -209.44 54.26
CA ALA A 384 -6.54 -210.26 53.05
C ALA A 384 -5.16 -210.84 52.66
N GLN A 385 -4.07 -210.11 52.86
CA GLN A 385 -2.71 -210.62 52.66
C GLN A 385 -2.34 -211.68 53.71
N LYS A 386 -2.72 -211.50 54.98
CA LYS A 386 -2.59 -212.54 56.01
C LYS A 386 -3.45 -213.77 55.70
N ALA A 387 -4.67 -213.58 55.19
CA ALA A 387 -5.53 -214.66 54.72
C ALA A 387 -4.96 -215.37 53.49
N ALA A 388 -4.33 -214.64 52.57
CA ALA A 388 -3.63 -215.19 51.40
C ALA A 388 -2.39 -215.99 51.81
N ALA A 389 -1.59 -215.52 52.78
CA ALA A 389 -0.50 -216.29 53.36
C ALA A 389 -1.00 -217.58 54.02
N ALA A 390 -2.08 -217.50 54.81
CA ALA A 390 -2.74 -218.68 55.38
C ALA A 390 -3.33 -219.62 54.31
N HIS A 391 -3.82 -219.10 53.19
CA HIS A 391 -4.28 -219.91 52.05
C HIS A 391 -3.12 -220.55 51.27
N LEU A 392 -1.97 -219.89 51.16
CA LEU A 392 -0.77 -220.46 50.54
C LEU A 392 -0.21 -221.59 51.41
N GLU A 393 -0.12 -221.41 52.74
CA GLU A 393 0.24 -222.49 53.65
C GLU A 393 -0.77 -223.65 53.63
N ARG A 394 -2.08 -223.36 53.53
CA ARG A 394 -3.11 -224.41 53.38
C ARG A 394 -3.01 -225.13 52.04
N ALA A 395 -2.71 -224.43 50.95
CA ALA A 395 -2.53 -225.03 49.62
C ALA A 395 -1.31 -225.94 49.59
N ILE A 396 -0.15 -225.48 50.08
CA ILE A 396 1.09 -226.27 50.13
C ILE A 396 0.94 -227.51 51.02
N ARG A 397 0.21 -227.41 52.14
CA ARG A 397 -0.12 -228.58 52.98
C ARG A 397 -1.14 -229.52 52.30
N ALA A 398 -2.13 -228.98 51.58
CA ALA A 398 -3.11 -229.78 50.85
C ALA A 398 -2.50 -230.53 49.65
N GLU A 399 -1.49 -229.96 48.99
CA GLU A 399 -0.78 -230.61 47.87
C GLU A 399 0.07 -231.83 48.30
N HIS A 400 0.28 -232.03 49.60
CA HIS A 400 0.86 -233.25 50.18
C HIS A 400 -0.17 -234.19 50.83
N VAL A 401 -1.41 -233.74 51.04
CA VAL A 401 -2.48 -234.48 51.75
C VAL A 401 -3.78 -234.43 50.92
N ARG A 402 -3.68 -234.82 49.64
CA ARG A 402 -4.80 -235.16 48.76
C ARG A 402 -4.38 -236.19 47.68
N THR A 403 -4.02 -237.44 47.99
CA THR A 403 -3.90 -238.13 49.30
C THR A 403 -5.04 -237.84 50.30
N ASP A 404 -6.27 -238.06 49.82
CA ASP A 404 -7.57 -238.15 50.52
C ASP A 404 -8.42 -236.87 50.84
N ALA A 405 -9.73 -237.12 50.99
CA ALA A 405 -10.80 -236.29 51.60
C ALA A 405 -11.20 -234.91 51.01
N ALA A 406 -12.31 -234.88 50.24
CA ALA A 406 -13.67 -234.41 50.62
C ALA A 406 -13.97 -232.97 51.22
N VAL A 407 -14.98 -232.25 50.66
CA VAL A 407 -16.36 -231.90 51.19
C VAL A 407 -16.53 -231.31 52.64
N PRO A 408 -17.49 -230.38 52.99
CA PRO A 408 -18.20 -229.24 52.32
C PRO A 408 -18.55 -228.02 53.27
N GLU A 409 -19.66 -227.27 52.99
CA GLU A 409 -20.61 -226.55 53.93
C GLU A 409 -20.28 -225.14 54.58
N ARG A 410 -21.17 -224.10 54.47
CA ARG A 410 -22.24 -223.53 55.39
C ARG A 410 -21.71 -222.57 56.51
N THR A 411 -22.40 -221.62 57.19
CA THR A 411 -23.81 -221.18 57.47
C THR A 411 -23.96 -219.67 57.87
N ASP A 412 -25.11 -219.04 57.57
CA ASP A 412 -26.07 -218.18 58.37
C ASP A 412 -25.72 -217.08 59.44
N GLY A 413 -26.56 -216.00 59.49
CA GLY A 413 -26.89 -215.13 60.68
C GLY A 413 -26.27 -213.71 60.79
N SER A 414 -26.71 -212.71 61.62
CA SER A 414 -27.99 -212.37 62.32
C SER A 414 -27.93 -211.00 63.10
N SER A 415 -29.06 -210.26 63.32
CA SER A 415 -29.34 -209.18 64.36
C SER A 415 -28.56 -207.82 64.42
N ALA A 416 -28.90 -206.75 65.20
CA ALA A 416 -30.19 -206.09 65.61
C ALA A 416 -30.05 -204.76 66.46
N THR A 417 -31.02 -203.81 66.35
CA THR A 417 -31.54 -202.77 67.34
C THR A 417 -30.70 -201.62 68.03
N GLY A 418 -31.24 -200.37 68.08
CA GLY A 418 -30.98 -199.28 69.10
C GLY A 418 -30.41 -197.91 68.62
N THR A 419 -30.37 -196.74 69.33
CA THR A 419 -31.29 -196.08 70.34
C THR A 419 -30.96 -194.57 70.65
N THR A 420 -31.98 -193.70 70.85
CA THR A 420 -32.14 -192.37 71.59
C THR A 420 -30.97 -191.45 72.09
N SER A 421 -31.09 -190.10 71.97
CA SER A 421 -31.35 -189.10 73.09
C SER A 421 -30.87 -187.60 72.93
N THR A 422 -31.72 -186.63 73.37
CA THR A 422 -31.46 -185.26 73.99
C THR A 422 -31.09 -183.96 73.20
N ASP A 423 -31.19 -182.81 73.90
CA ASP A 423 -31.47 -181.38 73.54
C ASP A 423 -30.27 -180.42 73.96
N PRO A 424 -30.25 -179.03 74.09
CA PRO A 424 -31.30 -177.97 74.00
C PRO A 424 -30.97 -176.49 73.53
N ARG A 425 -32.04 -175.67 73.38
CA ARG A 425 -32.27 -174.21 73.74
C ARG A 425 -31.75 -172.92 73.00
N ASP A 426 -32.74 -172.02 72.79
CA ASP A 426 -32.81 -170.52 72.88
C ASP A 426 -31.96 -169.62 71.90
N THR A 427 -32.17 -168.30 71.66
CA THR A 427 -32.97 -167.20 72.30
C THR A 427 -33.43 -166.08 71.29
N GLU A 428 -33.85 -164.88 71.77
CA GLU A 428 -34.33 -163.62 71.10
C GLU A 428 -33.24 -162.48 71.12
N PRO A 429 -33.45 -161.15 70.81
CA PRO A 429 -34.62 -160.35 70.35
C PRO A 429 -34.38 -159.25 69.25
N ARG A 430 -35.50 -158.65 68.80
CA ARG A 430 -35.73 -157.29 68.21
C ARG A 430 -34.84 -156.74 67.09
#